data_AF-A0A7S2MH67-F1
#
_entry.id   AF-A0A7S2MH67-F1
#
_cell.length_a   1.000
_cell.length_b   1.000
_cell.length_c   1.000
_cell.angle_alpha   90.00
_cell.angle_beta   90.00
_cell.angle_gamma   90.00
#
_symmetry.space_group_name_H-M   'P 1'
#
loop_
_entity.id
_entity.type
_entity.pdbx_description
1 polymer ?
#
loop_
_entity_poly.entity_id
_entity_poly.type
_entity_poly.pdbx_seq_one_letter_code
_entity_poly.pdbx_strand_id
1 'polypeptide(L)'
;CIDCSGAHRNLGTHISVVKSVTLDKWQSKWVDTVAKIGNKASNGFFEARLFSTDKPREGDSLERKIAFIRKKYGKMMYTFRNKPSPAELLQQEGRPDAFPPPPANSGAPPAQAKAPAPAPAPRR
;
A
#
# COMPACT_ATOMS: atom_id res chain seq x y z
N CYS A 1 -10.69 -3.08 4.11
CA CYS A 1 -12.10 -2.76 3.84
C CYS A 1 -12.87 -4.05 3.52
N ILE A 2 -14.20 -4.07 3.66
CA ILE A 2 -15.02 -5.27 3.37
C ILE A 2 -14.84 -5.72 1.91
N ASP A 3 -14.99 -4.82 0.95
CA ASP A 3 -14.80 -5.11 -0.49
C ASP A 3 -13.43 -5.74 -0.78
N CYS A 4 -12.38 -5.09 -0.26
CA CYS A 4 -10.99 -5.50 -0.39
C CYS A 4 -10.80 -6.91 0.18
N SER A 5 -11.38 -7.17 1.35
CA SER A 5 -11.26 -8.47 2.02
C SER A 5 -11.90 -9.60 1.18
N GLY A 6 -12.99 -9.31 0.46
CA GLY A 6 -13.58 -10.25 -0.50
C GLY A 6 -12.64 -10.56 -1.66
N ALA A 7 -12.04 -9.53 -2.26
CA ALA A 7 -11.04 -9.71 -3.32
C ALA A 7 -9.83 -10.53 -2.86
N HIS A 8 -9.36 -10.33 -1.62
CA HIS A 8 -8.26 -11.11 -1.04
C HIS A 8 -8.61 -12.59 -0.83
N ARG A 9 -9.84 -12.91 -0.40
CA ARG A 9 -10.30 -14.32 -0.26
C ARG A 9 -10.24 -15.05 -1.60
N ASN A 10 -10.59 -14.37 -2.69
CA ASN A 10 -10.58 -14.92 -4.04
C ASN A 10 -9.17 -15.21 -4.61
N LEU A 11 -8.08 -14.78 -3.94
CA LEU A 11 -6.71 -15.13 -4.33
C LEU A 11 -6.30 -16.53 -3.84
N GLY A 12 -6.95 -17.05 -2.80
CA GLY A 12 -6.57 -18.29 -2.14
C GLY A 12 -5.54 -18.10 -1.02
N THR A 13 -5.52 -19.06 -0.10
CA THR A 13 -4.75 -19.01 1.16
C THR A 13 -3.24 -19.08 0.98
N HIS A 14 -2.77 -19.63 -0.14
CA HIS A 14 -1.35 -19.63 -0.52
C HIS A 14 -0.81 -18.23 -0.86
N ILE A 15 -1.69 -17.26 -1.14
CA ILE A 15 -1.33 -15.86 -1.39
C ILE A 15 -1.78 -14.95 -0.25
N SER A 16 -3.03 -15.09 0.22
CA SER A 16 -3.61 -14.19 1.22
C SER A 16 -4.49 -14.95 2.20
N VAL A 17 -4.21 -14.75 3.49
CA VAL A 17 -5.10 -15.18 4.58
C VAL A 17 -5.80 -13.95 5.15
N VAL A 18 -7.12 -13.99 5.23
CA VAL A 18 -7.95 -12.86 5.70
C VAL A 18 -8.54 -13.20 7.06
N LYS A 19 -8.38 -12.28 8.02
CA LYS A 19 -9.00 -12.34 9.35
C LYS A 19 -9.67 -11.01 9.69
N SER A 20 -10.85 -11.07 10.29
CA SER A 20 -11.55 -9.96 10.92
C SER A 20 -10.85 -9.58 12.22
N VAL A 21 -10.59 -8.29 12.42
CA VAL A 21 -10.00 -7.78 13.66
C VAL A 21 -10.94 -7.93 14.86
N THR A 22 -12.26 -7.98 14.61
CA THR A 22 -13.28 -8.02 15.67
C THR A 22 -13.99 -9.36 15.80
N LEU A 23 -14.11 -10.14 14.71
CA LEU A 23 -14.94 -11.36 14.69
C LEU A 23 -14.13 -12.66 14.75
N ASP A 24 -12.85 -12.63 14.39
CA ASP A 24 -12.02 -13.84 14.37
C ASP A 24 -11.18 -13.97 15.64
N LYS A 25 -10.88 -15.23 16.01
CA LYS A 25 -9.85 -15.52 17.01
C LYS A 25 -8.46 -15.27 16.42
N TRP A 26 -7.65 -14.51 17.16
CA TRP A 26 -6.27 -14.21 16.83
C TRP A 26 -5.31 -15.03 17.70
N GLN A 27 -4.28 -15.57 17.06
CA GLN A 27 -3.14 -16.18 17.76
C GLN A 27 -2.03 -15.14 17.84
N SER A 28 -1.23 -15.17 18.91
CA SER A 28 -0.15 -14.18 19.14
C SER A 28 0.77 -14.03 17.93
N LYS A 29 1.16 -15.14 17.28
CA LYS A 29 1.99 -15.10 16.06
C LYS A 29 1.40 -14.23 14.94
N TRP A 30 0.08 -14.21 14.78
CA TRP A 30 -0.58 -13.41 13.75
C TRP A 30 -0.57 -11.93 14.14
N VAL A 31 -0.83 -11.63 15.41
CA VAL A 31 -0.76 -10.27 15.97
C VAL A 31 0.64 -9.71 15.80
N ASP A 32 1.67 -10.48 16.19
CA ASP A 32 3.06 -10.08 16.06
C ASP A 32 3.45 -9.82 14.61
N THR A 33 3.01 -10.68 13.69
CA THR A 33 3.27 -10.52 12.26
C THR A 33 2.67 -9.22 11.72
N VAL A 34 1.38 -8.96 11.99
CA VAL A 34 0.73 -7.74 11.50
C VAL A 34 1.25 -6.48 12.18
N ALA A 35 1.67 -6.56 13.45
CA ALA A 35 2.27 -5.45 14.19
C ALA A 35 3.67 -5.09 13.66
N LYS A 36 4.51 -6.09 13.35
CA LYS A 36 5.88 -5.86 12.84
C LYS A 36 5.90 -5.43 11.37
N ILE A 37 4.98 -5.94 10.55
CA ILE A 37 4.92 -5.57 9.13
C ILE A 37 4.08 -4.30 8.94
N GLY A 38 2.78 -4.37 9.26
CA GLY A 38 1.84 -3.27 9.04
C GLY A 38 1.72 -2.83 7.57
N ASN A 39 0.85 -1.84 7.33
CA ASN A 39 0.59 -1.34 5.98
C ASN A 39 1.77 -0.56 5.39
N LYS A 40 2.56 0.13 6.23
CA LYS A 40 3.69 0.94 5.77
C LYS A 40 4.76 0.07 5.11
N ALA A 41 5.23 -0.97 5.79
CA ALA A 41 6.22 -1.90 5.24
C ALA A 41 5.66 -2.69 4.05
N SER A 42 4.41 -3.16 4.17
CA SER A 42 3.72 -3.87 3.08
C SER A 42 3.66 -3.02 1.81
N ASN A 43 3.26 -1.76 1.91
CA ASN A 43 3.19 -0.87 0.75
C ASN A 43 4.57 -0.51 0.21
N GLY A 44 5.61 -0.39 1.05
CA GLY A 44 6.98 -0.20 0.59
C GLY A 44 7.46 -1.28 -0.38
N PHE A 45 6.99 -2.52 -0.21
CA PHE A 45 7.29 -3.62 -1.11
C PHE A 45 6.26 -3.80 -2.24
N PHE A 46 4.98 -3.95 -1.89
CA PHE A 46 3.92 -4.30 -2.84
C PHE A 46 3.42 -3.12 -3.69
N GLU A 47 3.82 -1.89 -3.37
CA GLU A 47 3.49 -0.68 -4.13
C GLU A 47 4.76 0.07 -4.57
N ALA A 48 5.94 -0.55 -4.50
CA ALA A 48 7.23 0.08 -4.76
C ALA A 48 7.32 0.82 -6.11
N ARG A 49 6.66 0.27 -7.14
CA ARG A 49 6.60 0.79 -8.51
C ARG A 49 5.19 1.21 -8.93
N LEU A 50 4.29 1.43 -7.97
CA LEU A 50 2.91 1.78 -8.25
C LEU A 50 2.78 3.25 -8.65
N PHE A 51 2.09 3.53 -9.76
CA PHE A 51 1.67 4.88 -10.09
C PHE A 51 0.37 5.22 -9.35
N SER A 52 0.22 6.46 -8.87
CA SER A 52 -0.96 6.86 -8.07
C SER A 52 -2.28 6.70 -8.79
N THR A 53 -2.29 6.86 -10.11
CA THR A 53 -3.48 6.68 -10.95
C THR A 53 -4.02 5.25 -10.89
N ASP A 54 -3.17 4.27 -10.60
CA ASP A 54 -3.57 2.86 -10.56
C ASP A 54 -4.19 2.44 -9.22
N LYS A 55 -4.02 3.25 -8.15
CA LYS A 55 -4.53 2.92 -6.81
C LYS A 55 -6.05 3.20 -6.72
N PRO A 56 -6.87 2.23 -6.32
CA PRO A 56 -8.28 2.42 -5.98
C PRO A 56 -8.48 3.41 -4.83
N ARG A 57 -9.43 4.30 -5.03
CA ARG A 57 -10.07 5.13 -4.01
C ARG A 57 -11.26 4.38 -3.42
N GLU A 58 -11.79 4.92 -2.32
CA GLU A 58 -12.90 4.31 -1.60
C GLU A 58 -14.18 4.19 -2.43
N GLY A 59 -14.51 5.24 -3.22
CA GLY A 59 -15.70 5.28 -4.07
C GLY A 59 -15.58 4.60 -5.44
N ASP A 60 -14.44 3.98 -5.74
CA ASP A 60 -14.29 3.24 -7.00
C ASP A 60 -15.08 1.94 -7.00
N SER A 61 -15.39 1.45 -8.20
CA SER A 61 -16.13 0.20 -8.38
C SER A 61 -15.43 -1.00 -7.75
N LEU A 62 -16.22 -2.01 -7.38
CA LEU A 62 -15.72 -3.26 -6.82
C LEU A 62 -14.76 -3.96 -7.80
N GLU A 63 -15.06 -3.93 -9.10
CA GLU A 63 -14.24 -4.52 -10.17
C GLU A 63 -12.85 -3.88 -10.21
N ARG A 64 -12.78 -2.54 -10.06
CA ARG A 64 -11.50 -1.82 -10.00
C ARG A 64 -10.67 -2.25 -8.79
N LYS A 65 -11.31 -2.37 -7.62
CA LYS A 65 -10.64 -2.88 -6.39
C LYS A 65 -10.16 -4.32 -6.59
N ILE A 66 -10.99 -5.21 -7.14
CA ILE A 66 -10.62 -6.61 -7.42
C ILE A 66 -9.44 -6.69 -8.38
N ALA A 67 -9.49 -5.94 -9.49
CA ALA A 67 -8.43 -5.91 -10.49
C ALA A 67 -7.10 -5.45 -9.89
N PHE A 68 -7.14 -4.41 -9.05
CA PHE A 68 -5.96 -3.91 -8.34
C PHE A 68 -5.37 -4.96 -7.40
N ILE A 69 -6.19 -5.60 -6.55
CA ILE A 69 -5.74 -6.64 -5.61
C ILE A 69 -5.08 -7.81 -6.35
N ARG A 70 -5.66 -8.26 -7.46
CA ARG A 70 -5.07 -9.30 -8.33
C ARG A 70 -3.72 -8.90 -8.92
N LYS A 71 -3.59 -7.65 -9.41
CA LYS A 71 -2.32 -7.13 -9.95
C LYS A 71 -1.25 -6.99 -8.85
N LYS A 72 -1.63 -6.49 -7.67
CA LYS A 72 -0.74 -6.21 -6.55
C LYS A 72 -0.18 -7.48 -5.91
N TYR A 73 -1.05 -8.42 -5.53
CA TYR A 73 -0.66 -9.60 -4.74
C TYR A 73 -0.54 -10.87 -5.58
N GLY A 74 -1.42 -11.07 -6.58
CA GLY A 74 -1.40 -12.27 -7.42
C GLY A 74 -0.33 -12.24 -8.50
N LYS A 75 -0.13 -11.08 -9.15
CA LYS A 75 0.86 -10.90 -10.23
C LYS A 75 2.15 -10.19 -9.79
N MET A 76 2.20 -9.69 -8.56
CA MET A 76 3.33 -8.90 -8.02
C MET A 76 3.80 -7.78 -8.95
N MET A 77 2.86 -7.12 -9.66
CA MET A 77 3.18 -6.19 -10.77
C MET A 77 4.01 -4.98 -10.34
N TYR A 78 3.87 -4.55 -9.08
CA TYR A 78 4.47 -3.31 -8.58
C TYR A 78 5.65 -3.55 -7.63
N THR A 79 6.10 -4.80 -7.47
CA THR A 79 7.20 -5.14 -6.55
C THR A 79 8.57 -4.94 -7.22
N PHE A 80 9.63 -4.98 -6.41
CA PHE A 80 10.98 -5.18 -6.91
C PHE A 80 11.20 -6.66 -7.24
N ARG A 81 11.79 -6.94 -8.41
CA ARG A 81 12.19 -8.31 -8.78
C ARG A 81 13.27 -8.80 -7.83
N ASN A 82 13.23 -10.08 -7.47
CA ASN A 82 14.25 -10.77 -6.68
C ASN A 82 14.51 -10.16 -5.29
N LYS A 83 13.51 -9.52 -4.68
CA LYS A 83 13.57 -9.06 -3.29
C LYS A 83 12.60 -9.87 -2.43
N PRO A 84 13.00 -10.30 -1.22
CA PRO A 84 12.08 -10.97 -0.30
C PRO A 84 10.97 -10.01 0.13
N SER A 85 9.76 -10.52 0.23
CA SER A 85 8.62 -9.80 0.80
C SER A 85 8.84 -9.48 2.28
N PRO A 86 8.10 -8.52 2.86
CA PRO A 86 8.20 -8.20 4.29
C PRO A 86 7.94 -9.40 5.21
N ALA A 87 7.11 -10.35 4.79
CA ALA A 87 6.84 -11.58 5.55
C ALA A 87 8.05 -12.54 5.51
N GLU A 88 8.69 -12.70 4.35
CA GLU A 88 9.91 -13.50 4.21
C GLU A 88 11.08 -12.88 4.98
N LEU A 89 11.21 -11.54 4.96
CA LEU A 89 12.20 -10.84 5.77
C LEU A 89 11.99 -11.11 7.26
N LEU A 90 10.75 -11.08 7.74
CA LEU A 90 10.45 -11.37 9.15
C LEU A 90 10.84 -12.81 9.54
N GLN A 91 10.66 -13.78 8.63
CA GLN A 91 11.07 -15.18 8.84
C GLN A 91 12.60 -15.34 8.86
N GLN A 92 13.32 -14.49 8.12
CA GLN A 92 14.78 -14.46 8.07
C GLN A 92 15.38 -13.55 9.16
N GLU A 93 14.59 -13.14 10.17
CA GLU A 93 14.98 -12.19 11.22
C GLU A 93 15.46 -10.82 10.69
N GLY A 94 15.11 -10.49 9.45
CA GLY A 94 15.35 -9.19 8.83
C GLY A 94 14.35 -8.13 9.25
N ARG A 95 14.59 -6.88 8.81
CA ARG A 95 13.71 -5.74 9.06
C ARG A 95 12.60 -5.63 8.01
N PRO A 96 11.31 -5.84 8.34
CA PRO A 96 10.23 -5.76 7.35
C PRO A 96 10.05 -4.36 6.78
N ASP A 97 10.36 -3.33 7.55
CA ASP A 97 10.28 -1.91 7.21
C ASP A 97 11.50 -1.38 6.44
N ALA A 98 12.38 -2.28 5.96
CA ALA A 98 13.55 -1.91 5.17
C ALA A 98 13.20 -1.28 3.81
N PHE A 99 11.99 -1.48 3.30
CA PHE A 99 11.55 -0.89 2.05
C PHE A 99 11.16 0.58 2.25
N PRO A 100 11.64 1.50 1.39
CA PRO A 100 11.20 2.88 1.45
C PRO A 100 9.69 2.94 1.21
N PRO A 101 8.98 3.92 1.81
CA PRO A 101 7.58 4.13 1.49
C PRO A 101 7.44 4.36 -0.03
N PRO A 102 6.37 3.86 -0.66
CA PRO A 102 6.13 4.12 -2.08
C PRO A 102 6.08 5.64 -2.30
N PRO A 103 6.51 6.12 -3.48
CA PRO A 103 6.52 7.55 -3.78
C PRO A 103 5.14 8.14 -3.45
N ALA A 104 5.12 9.04 -2.46
CA ALA A 104 3.91 9.67 -2.00
C ALA A 104 3.40 10.60 -3.11
N ASN A 105 2.54 10.09 -3.97
CA ASN A 105 1.64 10.96 -4.71
C ASN A 105 0.47 11.23 -3.76
N SER A 106 0.72 12.19 -2.87
CA SER A 106 -0.27 12.86 -2.04
C SER A 106 -1.50 13.14 -2.89
N GLY A 107 -2.66 12.66 -2.43
CA GLY A 107 -3.95 13.19 -2.85
C GLY A 107 -4.16 14.64 -2.41
N ALA A 108 -3.11 15.46 -2.39
CA ALA A 108 -3.24 16.90 -2.28
C ALA A 108 -3.73 17.41 -3.65
N PRO A 109 -4.73 18.29 -3.72
CA PRO A 109 -4.95 19.07 -4.94
C PRO A 109 -3.62 19.76 -5.29
N PRO A 110 -3.33 20.02 -6.58
CA PRO A 110 -2.15 20.77 -6.94
C PRO A 110 -2.15 22.04 -6.09
N ALA A 111 -1.12 22.21 -5.26
CA ALA A 111 -0.88 23.50 -4.64
C ALA A 111 -0.81 24.47 -5.82
N GLN A 112 -1.84 25.31 -5.96
CA GLN A 112 -1.81 26.42 -6.88
C GLN A 112 -0.51 27.14 -6.56
N ALA A 113 0.42 27.14 -7.52
CA ALA A 113 1.59 27.97 -7.43
C ALA A 113 1.06 29.38 -7.24
N LYS A 114 1.15 29.91 -6.01
CA LYS A 114 0.97 31.34 -5.80
C LYS A 114 2.02 31.99 -6.69
N ALA A 115 1.55 32.69 -7.72
CA ALA A 115 2.41 33.56 -8.51
C ALA A 115 3.23 34.43 -7.54
N PRO A 116 4.54 34.62 -7.78
CA PRO A 116 5.32 35.55 -7.00
C PRO A 116 4.65 36.93 -7.11
N ALA A 117 4.44 37.59 -5.97
CA ALA A 117 3.92 38.95 -5.94
C ALA A 117 4.82 39.86 -6.79
N PRO A 118 4.26 40.81 -7.57
CA PRO A 118 5.07 41.74 -8.33
C PRO A 118 5.92 42.59 -7.38
N ALA A 119 7.19 42.77 -7.73
CA ALA A 119 8.13 43.60 -6.99
C ALA A 119 7.59 45.04 -6.82
N PRO A 120 7.82 45.69 -5.66
CA PRO A 120 7.39 47.07 -5.47
C PRO A 120 8.14 48.01 -6.41
N ALA A 121 7.39 48.90 -7.07
CA ALA A 121 7.92 49.94 -7.93
C ALA A 121 8.94 50.85 -7.20
N PRO A 122 9.99 51.33 -7.88
CA PRO A 122 10.95 52.24 -7.28
C PRO A 122 10.28 53.57 -6.93
N ARG A 123 10.47 54.01 -5.68
CA ARG A 123 10.09 55.36 -5.25
C ARG A 123 10.98 56.38 -5.97
N ARG A 124 10.34 57.37 -6.59
CA ARG A 124 10.98 58.60 -7.08
C ARG A 124 11.20 59.57 -5.92
#